data_AF-F5L4W7-F1
#
_entry.id   AF-F5L4W7-F1
#
_cell.length_a   1.000
_cell.length_b   1.000
_cell.length_c   1.000
_cell.angle_alpha   90.00
_cell.angle_beta   90.00
_cell.angle_gamma   90.00
#
_symmetry.space_group_name_H-M   'P 1'
#
loop_
_entity.id
_entity.type
_entity.pdbx_description
1 polymer ?
#
loop_
_entity_poly.entity_id
_entity_poly.type
_entity_poly.pdbx_seq_one_letter_code
_entity_poly.pdbx_strand_id
1 'polypeptide(L)'
;MVQKISLSIQKEILDLIDERGEARSSTINRDLERLYTLYSRALNEVEFDVDEACLITEALETKNMTAETAHLLWAYVEDALKHKHLSKVWNVDGSELVEKLRSLNEIQAMAVIDAVERFWTGLEKGKYRDMEKDVPKCFGLEKKSEKEKGNSD
;
A
#
# COMPACT_ATOMS: atom_id res chain seq x y z
N MET A 1 8.53 -24.35 -2.49
CA MET A 1 7.36 -25.23 -2.69
C MET A 1 6.38 -24.47 -3.57
N VAL A 2 5.82 -25.08 -4.62
CA VAL A 2 4.84 -24.41 -5.49
C VAL A 2 3.46 -24.96 -5.16
N GLN A 3 2.52 -24.07 -4.81
CA GLN A 3 1.12 -24.43 -4.59
C GLN A 3 0.34 -24.23 -5.90
N LYS A 4 -0.38 -25.27 -6.34
CA LYS A 4 -1.24 -25.18 -7.53
C LYS A 4 -2.60 -24.64 -7.12
N ILE A 5 -3.02 -23.55 -7.76
CA ILE A 5 -4.33 -22.91 -7.55
C ILE A 5 -4.96 -22.59 -8.90
N SER A 6 -6.29 -22.50 -8.94
CA SER A 6 -7.02 -21.95 -10.08
C SER A 6 -7.29 -20.47 -9.86
N LEU A 7 -7.12 -19.65 -10.89
CA LEU A 7 -7.44 -18.22 -10.85
C LEU A 7 -8.16 -17.75 -12.11
N SER A 8 -8.91 -16.67 -11.97
CA SER A 8 -9.49 -15.91 -13.08
C SER A 8 -8.58 -14.72 -13.41
N ILE A 9 -8.28 -14.52 -14.69
CA ILE A 9 -7.45 -13.41 -15.19
C ILE A 9 -8.25 -12.67 -16.25
N GLN A 10 -8.18 -11.33 -16.25
CA GLN A 10 -8.76 -10.51 -17.31
C GLN A 10 -8.09 -10.84 -18.65
N LYS A 11 -8.86 -10.79 -19.74
CA LYS A 11 -8.37 -11.22 -21.06
C LYS A 11 -7.15 -10.41 -21.50
N GLU A 12 -7.17 -9.12 -21.25
CA GLU A 12 -6.13 -8.17 -21.63
C GLU A 12 -4.80 -8.49 -20.94
N ILE A 13 -4.84 -8.87 -19.66
CA ILE A 13 -3.66 -9.30 -18.90
C ILE A 13 -3.16 -10.67 -19.38
N LEU A 14 -4.08 -11.59 -19.72
CA LEU A 14 -3.71 -12.89 -20.27
C LEU A 14 -3.00 -12.75 -21.62
N ASP A 15 -3.48 -11.87 -22.48
CA ASP A 15 -2.86 -11.60 -23.79
C ASP A 15 -1.41 -11.07 -23.60
N LEU A 16 -1.17 -10.16 -22.65
CA LEU A 16 0.19 -9.69 -22.31
C LEU A 16 1.11 -10.80 -21.74
N ILE A 17 0.56 -11.74 -20.97
CA ILE A 17 1.31 -12.89 -20.45
C ILE A 17 1.70 -13.83 -21.59
N ASP A 18 0.77 -14.09 -22.52
CA ASP A 18 0.97 -14.99 -23.65
C ASP A 18 1.97 -14.43 -24.66
N GLU A 19 2.00 -13.11 -24.88
CA GLU A 19 2.98 -12.41 -25.72
C GLU A 19 4.44 -12.65 -25.30
N ARG A 20 4.69 -12.97 -24.03
CA ARG A 20 6.04 -13.29 -23.56
C ARG A 20 6.57 -14.65 -24.05
N GLY A 21 5.70 -15.53 -24.57
CA GLY A 21 6.07 -16.79 -25.20
C GLY A 21 6.59 -17.90 -24.27
N GLU A 22 6.58 -17.67 -22.96
CA GLU A 22 6.99 -18.64 -21.92
C GLU A 22 5.77 -19.34 -21.29
N ALA A 23 6.01 -20.36 -20.46
CA ALA A 23 4.94 -20.97 -19.68
C ALA A 23 4.25 -19.94 -18.76
N ARG A 24 2.93 -19.79 -18.87
CA ARG A 24 2.12 -18.81 -18.11
C ARG A 24 2.44 -18.77 -16.62
N SER A 25 2.57 -19.93 -15.98
CA SER A 25 2.89 -20.01 -14.55
C SER A 25 4.26 -19.41 -14.21
N SER A 26 5.26 -19.58 -15.07
CA SER A 26 6.60 -19.02 -14.85
C SER A 26 6.57 -17.50 -15.02
N THR A 27 5.90 -17.01 -16.07
CA THR A 27 5.70 -15.58 -16.32
C THR A 27 4.98 -14.90 -15.16
N ILE A 28 3.84 -15.45 -14.72
CA ILE A 28 3.04 -14.88 -13.62
C ILE A 28 3.88 -14.82 -12.34
N ASN A 29 4.55 -15.91 -11.96
CA ASN A 29 5.37 -15.93 -10.74
C ASN A 29 6.50 -14.90 -10.78
N ARG A 30 7.22 -14.82 -11.91
CA ARG A 30 8.32 -13.87 -12.08
C ARG A 30 7.85 -12.42 -12.05
N ASP A 31 6.78 -12.12 -12.78
CA ASP A 31 6.30 -10.74 -12.92
C ASP A 31 5.70 -10.25 -11.59
N LEU A 32 4.98 -11.10 -10.85
CA LEU A 32 4.50 -10.79 -9.50
C LEU A 32 5.62 -10.67 -8.47
N GLU A 33 6.63 -11.55 -8.49
CA GLU A 33 7.79 -11.45 -7.61
C GLU A 33 8.51 -10.11 -7.78
N ARG A 34 8.75 -9.70 -9.03
CA ARG A 34 9.34 -8.39 -9.34
C ARG A 34 8.47 -7.25 -8.86
N LEU A 35 7.16 -7.30 -9.13
CA LEU A 35 6.22 -6.26 -8.72
C LEU A 35 6.20 -6.08 -7.20
N TYR A 36 6.00 -7.15 -6.44
CA TYR A 36 5.97 -7.08 -4.97
C TYR A 36 7.31 -6.66 -4.38
N THR A 37 8.43 -7.05 -5.00
CA THR A 37 9.76 -6.57 -4.61
C THR A 37 9.90 -5.06 -4.84
N LEU A 38 9.41 -4.54 -5.98
CA LEU A 38 9.44 -3.11 -6.28
C LEU A 38 8.51 -2.32 -5.35
N TYR A 39 7.32 -2.82 -5.05
CA TYR A 39 6.43 -2.18 -4.06
C TYR A 39 7.09 -2.09 -2.69
N SER A 40 7.70 -3.19 -2.22
CA SER A 40 8.40 -3.17 -0.94
C SER A 40 9.54 -2.14 -0.92
N ARG A 41 10.31 -2.01 -2.00
CA ARG A 41 11.38 -1.00 -2.09
C ARG A 41 10.82 0.42 -2.14
N ALA A 42 9.87 0.68 -3.03
CA ALA A 42 9.25 1.99 -3.20
C ALA A 42 8.59 2.49 -1.91
N LEU A 43 7.92 1.60 -1.16
CA LEU A 43 7.31 1.96 0.12
C LEU A 43 8.35 2.35 1.18
N ASN A 44 9.53 1.73 1.16
CA ASN A 44 10.62 2.06 2.08
C ASN A 44 11.35 3.36 1.72
N GLU A 45 11.21 3.86 0.49
CA GLU A 45 11.77 5.15 0.06
C GLU A 45 10.94 6.34 0.55
N VAL A 46 9.70 6.10 0.98
CA VAL A 46 8.81 7.13 1.50
C VAL A 46 8.74 7.00 3.02
N GLU A 47 9.05 8.09 3.72
CA GLU A 47 8.97 8.11 5.18
C GLU A 47 7.56 8.52 5.63
N PHE A 48 6.84 7.54 6.15
CA PHE A 48 5.62 7.74 6.93
C PHE A 48 5.87 7.44 8.40
N ASP A 49 5.24 8.21 9.28
CA ASP A 49 5.01 7.76 10.65
C ASP A 49 3.74 6.86 10.72
N VAL A 50 3.47 6.34 11.92
CA VAL A 50 2.33 5.44 12.14
C VAL A 50 1.00 6.17 11.93
N ASP A 51 0.90 7.41 12.37
CA ASP A 51 -0.33 8.19 12.33
C ASP A 51 -0.69 8.60 10.89
N GLU A 52 0.31 8.99 10.10
CA GLU A 52 0.17 9.23 8.66
C GLU A 52 -0.31 7.97 7.93
N ALA A 53 0.31 6.83 8.21
CA ALA A 53 -0.07 5.56 7.60
C ALA A 53 -1.50 5.15 7.97
N CYS A 54 -1.90 5.34 9.23
CA CYS A 54 -3.26 5.09 9.70
C CYS A 54 -4.27 6.01 9.01
N LEU A 55 -3.95 7.31 8.91
CA LEU A 55 -4.78 8.30 8.24
C LEU A 55 -4.99 7.94 6.76
N ILE A 56 -3.92 7.61 6.03
CA ILE A 56 -4.02 7.19 4.62
C ILE A 56 -4.89 5.93 4.50
N THR A 57 -4.70 4.96 5.39
CA THR A 57 -5.46 3.71 5.39
C THR A 57 -6.96 3.95 5.58
N GLU A 58 -7.35 4.86 6.48
CA GLU A 58 -8.74 5.21 6.73
C GLU A 58 -9.35 6.11 5.63
N ALA A 59 -8.55 6.97 5.01
CA ALA A 59 -8.97 7.77 3.87
C ALA A 59 -9.41 6.89 2.67
N LEU A 60 -8.77 5.73 2.52
CA LEU A 60 -8.94 4.84 1.37
C LEU A 60 -9.82 3.60 1.61
N GLU A 61 -10.40 3.41 2.80
CA GLU A 61 -11.16 2.21 3.22
C GLU A 61 -12.14 1.64 2.16
N THR A 62 -12.80 2.50 1.39
CA THR A 62 -13.83 2.10 0.40
C THR A 62 -13.42 2.37 -1.04
N LYS A 63 -12.14 2.69 -1.27
CA LYS A 63 -11.65 3.15 -2.57
C LYS A 63 -10.94 2.02 -3.29
N ASN A 64 -11.44 1.69 -4.48
CA ASN A 64 -10.76 0.78 -5.40
C ASN A 64 -9.93 1.64 -6.35
N MET A 65 -8.64 1.80 -6.04
CA MET A 65 -7.71 2.52 -6.91
C MET A 65 -7.01 1.52 -7.84
N THR A 66 -6.63 1.98 -9.02
CA THR A 66 -5.91 1.19 -10.04
C THR A 66 -4.60 1.86 -10.40
N ALA A 67 -3.73 1.16 -11.12
CA ALA A 67 -2.48 1.75 -11.63
C ALA A 67 -2.71 3.05 -12.42
N GLU A 68 -3.80 3.15 -13.19
CA GLU A 68 -4.16 4.36 -13.96
C GLU A 68 -4.53 5.56 -13.06
N THR A 69 -5.07 5.29 -11.88
CA THR A 69 -5.57 6.32 -10.95
C THR A 69 -4.66 6.54 -9.75
N ALA A 70 -3.57 5.79 -9.64
CA ALA A 70 -2.63 5.82 -8.51
C ALA A 70 -2.07 7.21 -8.23
N HIS A 71 -1.77 7.97 -9.30
CA HIS A 71 -1.27 9.35 -9.23
C HIS A 71 -2.25 10.32 -8.56
N LEU A 72 -3.52 9.94 -8.37
CA LEU A 72 -4.54 10.74 -7.68
C LEU A 72 -4.65 10.40 -6.18
N LEU A 73 -3.78 9.56 -5.63
CA LEU A 73 -3.77 9.18 -4.21
C LEU A 73 -3.89 10.39 -3.27
N TRP A 74 -3.10 11.44 -3.52
CA TRP A 74 -3.13 12.67 -2.74
C TRP A 74 -4.52 13.33 -2.71
N ALA A 75 -5.27 13.26 -3.81
CA ALA A 75 -6.58 13.89 -3.93
C ALA A 75 -7.63 13.15 -3.08
N TYR A 76 -7.56 11.82 -3.00
CA TYR A 76 -8.42 11.04 -2.12
C TYR A 76 -8.15 11.32 -0.64
N VAL A 77 -6.87 11.47 -0.27
CA VAL A 77 -6.49 11.82 1.10
C VAL A 77 -6.90 13.25 1.44
N GLU A 78 -6.71 14.20 0.53
CA GLU A 78 -7.16 15.59 0.70
C GLU A 78 -8.69 15.69 0.89
N ASP A 79 -9.46 14.94 0.10
CA ASP A 79 -10.92 14.85 0.24
C ASP A 79 -11.32 14.30 1.62
N ALA A 80 -10.69 13.20 2.06
CA ALA A 80 -10.94 12.63 3.37
C ALA A 80 -10.58 13.58 4.52
N LEU A 81 -9.49 14.34 4.40
CA LEU A 81 -9.11 15.37 5.38
C LEU A 81 -10.20 16.44 5.52
N LYS A 82 -10.75 16.91 4.39
CA LYS A 82 -11.81 17.93 4.35
C LYS A 82 -13.13 17.44 4.96
N HIS A 83 -13.51 16.19 4.70
CA HIS A 83 -14.84 15.68 5.05
C HIS A 83 -14.90 14.85 6.33
N LYS A 84 -13.81 14.19 6.73
CA LYS A 84 -13.76 13.30 7.91
C LYS A 84 -12.94 13.86 9.07
N HIS A 85 -12.27 15.01 8.90
CA HIS A 85 -11.40 15.63 9.91
C HIS A 85 -10.28 14.70 10.42
N LEU A 86 -9.74 13.82 9.56
CA LEU A 86 -8.79 12.79 9.98
C LEU A 86 -7.47 13.34 10.54
N SER A 87 -7.05 14.54 10.11
CA SER A 87 -5.87 15.22 10.68
C SER A 87 -5.98 15.40 12.19
N LYS A 88 -7.19 15.64 12.72
CA LYS A 88 -7.42 15.73 14.17
C LYS A 88 -7.47 14.37 14.85
N VAL A 89 -8.00 13.35 14.17
CA VAL A 89 -8.12 11.98 14.70
C VAL A 89 -6.73 11.39 14.91
N TRP A 90 -5.86 11.54 13.92
CA TRP A 90 -4.52 10.97 13.90
C TRP A 90 -3.42 11.96 14.29
N ASN A 91 -3.74 13.21 14.65
CA ASN A 91 -2.75 14.23 15.02
C ASN A 91 -1.67 14.46 13.93
N VAL A 92 -2.08 14.46 12.66
CA VAL A 92 -1.20 14.63 11.48
C VAL A 92 -1.36 16.02 10.89
N ASP A 93 -0.29 16.65 10.42
CA ASP A 93 -0.38 17.83 9.54
C ASP A 93 -0.90 17.39 8.16
N GLY A 94 -2.20 17.63 7.93
CA GLY A 94 -2.84 17.21 6.69
C GLY A 94 -2.28 17.90 5.44
N SER A 95 -1.77 19.14 5.56
CA SER A 95 -1.21 19.85 4.41
C SER A 95 0.14 19.29 4.02
N GLU A 96 0.99 19.02 5.01
CA GLU A 96 2.30 18.39 4.79
C GLU A 96 2.14 16.99 4.18
N LEU A 97 1.20 16.19 4.71
CA LEU A 97 0.93 14.86 4.19
C LEU A 97 0.44 14.90 2.73
N VAL A 98 -0.44 15.83 2.36
CA VAL A 98 -0.94 15.94 0.98
C VAL A 98 0.19 16.30 0.01
N GLU A 99 1.08 17.22 0.37
CA GLU A 99 2.23 17.56 -0.48
C GLU A 99 3.22 16.38 -0.59
N LYS A 100 3.46 15.66 0.51
CA LYS A 100 4.23 14.41 0.50
C LYS A 100 3.63 13.40 -0.48
N LEU A 101 2.32 13.16 -0.41
CA LEU A 101 1.61 12.23 -1.31
C LEU A 101 1.60 12.71 -2.78
N ARG A 102 1.52 14.02 -3.02
CA ARG A 102 1.57 14.59 -4.38
C ARG A 102 2.95 14.45 -5.02
N SER A 103 4.01 14.40 -4.20
CA SER A 103 5.39 14.22 -4.67
C SER A 103 5.76 12.79 -5.03
N LEU A 104 4.90 11.82 -4.70
CA LEU A 104 5.16 10.41 -5.00
C LEU A 104 5.19 10.15 -6.49
N ASN A 105 6.13 9.31 -6.92
CA ASN A 105 6.07 8.73 -8.25
C ASN A 105 5.00 7.61 -8.30
N GLU A 106 4.70 7.13 -9.51
CA GLU A 106 3.64 6.14 -9.74
C GLU A 106 3.86 4.82 -8.96
N ILE A 107 5.10 4.33 -8.87
CA ILE A 107 5.38 3.08 -8.16
C ILE A 107 5.26 3.24 -6.64
N GLN A 108 5.63 4.41 -6.11
CA GLN A 108 5.47 4.75 -4.70
C GLN A 108 3.98 4.88 -4.33
N ALA A 109 3.19 5.59 -5.15
CA ALA A 109 1.76 5.72 -4.94
C ALA A 109 1.06 4.35 -4.96
N MET A 110 1.42 3.49 -5.94
CA MET A 110 0.91 2.12 -5.99
C MET A 110 1.34 1.27 -4.80
N ALA A 111 2.56 1.43 -4.30
CA ALA A 111 3.02 0.69 -3.13
C ALA A 111 2.25 1.07 -1.86
N VAL A 112 1.88 2.36 -1.72
CA VAL A 112 1.03 2.83 -0.61
C VAL A 112 -0.39 2.24 -0.73
N ILE A 113 -0.98 2.28 -1.93
CA ILE A 113 -2.30 1.70 -2.20
C ILE A 113 -2.30 0.19 -1.88
N ASP A 114 -1.30 -0.54 -2.36
CA ASP A 114 -1.15 -1.98 -2.09
C ASP A 114 -1.02 -2.28 -0.59
N ALA A 115 -0.30 -1.44 0.17
CA ALA A 115 -0.21 -1.59 1.62
C ALA A 115 -1.58 -1.43 2.31
N VAL A 116 -2.36 -0.44 1.88
CA VAL A 116 -3.72 -0.22 2.38
C VAL A 116 -4.64 -1.37 2.00
N GLU A 117 -4.59 -1.85 0.76
CA GLU A 117 -5.39 -3.00 0.32
C GLU A 117 -5.04 -4.26 1.12
N ARG A 118 -3.76 -4.50 1.40
CA ARG A 118 -3.32 -5.61 2.27
C ARG A 118 -3.90 -5.49 3.68
N PHE A 119 -3.96 -4.29 4.25
CA PHE A 119 -4.65 -4.09 5.53
C PHE A 119 -6.15 -4.44 5.41
N TRP A 120 -6.81 -3.95 4.35
CA TRP A 120 -8.25 -4.14 4.23
C TRP A 120 -8.69 -5.56 3.85
N THR A 121 -7.82 -6.31 3.15
CA THR A 121 -8.10 -7.68 2.65
C THR A 121 -7.46 -8.79 3.50
N GLY A 122 -6.38 -8.48 4.22
CA GLY A 122 -5.49 -9.47 4.86
C GLY A 122 -6.01 -10.14 6.13
N LEU A 123 -7.19 -9.79 6.62
CA LEU A 123 -7.74 -10.34 7.87
C LEU A 123 -8.96 -11.22 7.65
N GLU A 124 -9.02 -12.32 8.39
CA GLU A 124 -10.17 -13.21 8.46
C GLU A 124 -11.45 -12.40 8.79
N LYS A 125 -12.51 -12.61 8.01
CA LYS A 125 -13.82 -11.98 8.22
C LYS A 125 -14.25 -12.15 9.67
N GLY A 126 -14.49 -11.05 10.39
CA GLY A 126 -15.04 -11.06 11.75
C GLY A 126 -14.06 -10.73 12.88
N LYS A 127 -12.77 -10.48 12.60
CA LYS A 127 -11.83 -9.93 13.59
C LYS A 127 -11.89 -8.40 13.63
N TYR A 128 -11.86 -7.84 14.85
CA TYR A 128 -11.67 -6.41 15.09
C TYR A 128 -10.31 -5.97 14.52
N ARG A 129 -10.27 -4.78 13.91
CA ARG A 129 -9.05 -4.21 13.32
C ARG A 129 -8.49 -3.16 14.25
N ASP A 130 -7.24 -3.34 14.63
CA ASP A 130 -6.50 -2.36 15.42
C ASP A 130 -5.55 -1.63 14.47
N MET A 131 -5.97 -0.44 14.01
CA MET A 131 -5.24 0.36 13.03
C MET A 131 -3.79 0.60 13.49
N GLU A 132 -3.61 1.04 14.73
CA GLU A 132 -2.29 1.38 15.31
C GLU A 132 -1.36 0.16 15.38
N LYS A 133 -1.90 -1.06 15.51
CA LYS A 133 -1.08 -2.29 15.51
C LYS A 133 -0.86 -2.90 14.14
N ASP A 134 -1.86 -2.86 13.26
CA ASP A 134 -1.87 -3.65 12.05
C ASP A 134 -1.43 -2.86 10.82
N VAL A 135 -1.66 -1.54 10.78
CA VAL A 135 -1.15 -0.67 9.70
C VAL A 135 0.39 -0.67 9.63
N PRO A 136 1.15 -0.57 10.75
CA PRO A 136 2.61 -0.62 10.71
C PRO A 136 3.18 -1.86 10.02
N LYS A 137 2.50 -3.02 10.09
CA LYS A 137 2.92 -4.27 9.41
C LYS A 137 2.82 -4.14 7.90
N CYS A 138 1.73 -3.56 7.41
CA CYS A 138 1.50 -3.37 5.99
C CYS A 138 2.44 -2.32 5.37
N PHE A 139 2.76 -1.29 6.14
CA PHE A 139 3.66 -0.19 5.76
C PHE A 139 5.14 -0.46 6.04
N GLY A 140 5.49 -1.56 6.72
CA GLY A 140 6.87 -1.91 7.04
C GLY A 140 7.50 -1.06 8.15
N LEU A 141 6.69 -0.40 8.99
CA LEU A 141 7.13 0.54 10.03
C LEU A 141 7.62 -0.14 11.31
N GLU A 142 7.34 -1.43 11.51
CA GLU A 142 7.73 -2.18 12.73
C GLU A 142 9.24 -2.11 13.01
N LYS A 143 10.07 -2.05 11.96
CA LYS A 143 11.54 -2.06 12.05
C LYS A 143 12.15 -0.72 12.47
N LYS A 144 11.42 0.40 12.42
CA LYS A 144 11.96 1.71 12.82
C LYS A 144 11.96 1.89 14.35
N SER A 145 11.03 1.24 15.06
CA SER A 145 10.87 1.37 16.52
C SER A 145 12.02 0.79 17.37
N GLU A 146 12.79 -0.16 16.83
CA GLU A 146 13.91 -0.79 17.56
C GLU A 146 15.24 -0.03 17.40
N LYS A 147 15.42 0.75 16.32
CA LYS A 147 16.66 1.51 16.09
C LYS A 147 16.77 2.78 16.94
N GLU A 148 15.66 3.34 17.41
CA GLU A 148 15.65 4.56 18.23
C GLU A 148 15.84 4.28 19.73
N LYS A 149 15.68 3.03 20.18
CA LYS A 149 15.92 2.63 21.58
C LYS A 149 17.37 2.22 21.88
N GLY A 150 18.26 2.24 20.88
CA GLY A 150 19.63 1.74 20.97
C GLY A 150 20.74 2.79 20.99
N ASN A 151 20.43 4.09 21.02
CA ASN A 151 21.42 5.16 21.13
C ASN A 151 21.11 6.03 22.35
N SER A 152 21.26 5.44 23.53
CA SER A 152 21.41 6.16 24.79
C SER A 152 22.34 5.33 25.67
N ASP A 153 23.61 5.32 25.29
CA ASP A 153 24.76 4.96 26.14
C ASP A 153 25.82 6.07 25.98
#